data_AF-A0A3A4WZE1-F1
#
_entry.id   AF-A0A3A4WZE1-F1
#
_cell.length_a   1.000
_cell.length_b   1.000
_cell.length_c   1.000
_cell.angle_alpha   90.00
_cell.angle_beta   90.00
_cell.angle_gamma   90.00
#
_symmetry.space_group_name_H-M   'P 1'
#
loop_
_entity.id
_entity.type
_entity.pdbx_description
1 polymer ?
#
loop_
_entity_poly.entity_id
_entity_poly.type
_entity_poly.pdbx_seq_one_letter_code
_entity_poly.pdbx_strand_id
1 'polypeptide(L)' 'MEVDFILYGDKAFFAVEVTKAGRVREDDTAGLKAFLNEYPQATAFLLYGGPDRYYEDKIYFTPVTDFFRDAIELFFRQS' A
#
# COMPACT_ATOMS: atom_id res chain seq x y z
N MET A 1 -15.95 -3.42 -3.18
CA MET A 1 -14.77 -4.29 -3.07
C MET A 1 -14.13 -3.98 -1.73
N GLU A 2 -13.68 -4.99 -1.00
CA GLU A 2 -12.96 -4.83 0.26
C GLU A 2 -11.46 -4.60 -0.05
N VAL A 3 -10.75 -3.89 0.83
CA VAL A 3 -9.28 -3.75 0.80
C VAL A 3 -8.68 -4.71 1.81
N ASP A 4 -7.50 -5.28 1.53
CA ASP A 4 -6.91 -6.31 2.41
C ASP A 4 -6.69 -5.85 3.85
N PHE A 5 -6.21 -4.60 4.02
CA PHE A 5 -5.98 -4.03 5.35
C PHE A 5 -6.38 -2.56 5.41
N ILE A 6 -6.93 -2.18 6.56
CA ILE A 6 -7.16 -0.79 6.95
C ILE A 6 -6.39 -0.53 8.24
N LEU A 7 -5.47 0.44 8.20
CA LEU A 7 -4.74 0.93 9.37
C LEU A 7 -5.32 2.29 9.75
N TYR A 8 -5.96 2.37 10.91
CA TYR A 8 -6.64 3.59 11.35
C TYR A 8 -6.29 3.99 12.77
N GLY A 9 -6.06 5.28 12.98
CA GLY A 9 -5.84 5.93 14.27
C GLY A 9 -5.58 7.43 14.09
N ASP A 10 -5.30 8.16 15.18
CA ASP A 10 -5.19 9.63 15.18
C ASP A 10 -4.19 10.21 14.17
N LYS A 11 -3.21 9.41 13.74
CA LYS A 11 -2.14 9.81 12.81
C LYS A 11 -2.14 9.04 11.50
N ALA A 12 -3.06 8.09 11.32
CA ALA A 12 -3.05 7.20 10.17
C ALA A 12 -4.47 6.88 9.73
N PHE A 13 -4.70 6.98 8.42
CA PHE A 13 -5.86 6.37 7.81
C PHE A 13 -5.43 5.79 6.47
N PHE A 14 -4.95 4.55 6.51
CA PHE A 14 -4.35 3.89 5.36
C PHE A 14 -5.20 2.71 4.90
N ALA A 15 -5.32 2.58 3.59
CA ALA A 15 -5.81 1.38 2.93
C ALA A 15 -4.64 0.69 2.24
N VAL A 16 -4.54 -0.62 2.41
CA VAL A 16 -3.43 -1.41 1.85
C VAL A 16 -3.99 -2.62 1.12
N GLU A 17 -3.57 -2.80 -0.13
CA GLU A 17 -3.68 -4.06 -0.88
C GLU A 17 -2.30 -4.71 -0.98
N VAL A 18 -2.26 -6.03 -1.13
CA VAL A 18 -1.03 -6.78 -1.35
C VAL A 18 -1.19 -7.73 -2.54
N THR A 19 -0.29 -7.61 -3.52
CA THR A 19 -0.23 -8.54 -4.65
C THR A 19 1.17 -9.11 -4.82
N LYS A 20 1.29 -10.39 -5.17
CA LYS A 20 2.60 -10.99 -5.52
C LYS A 20 3.05 -10.65 -6.94
N ALA A 21 2.22 -9.97 -7.72
CA ALA A 21 2.49 -9.68 -9.12
C ALA A 21 3.68 -8.71 -9.26
N GLY A 22 4.62 -9.04 -10.14
CA GLY A 22 5.74 -8.15 -10.50
C GLY A 22 5.30 -6.96 -11.36
N ARG A 23 4.17 -7.10 -12.06
CA ARG A 23 3.52 -6.06 -12.85
C ARG A 23 2.09 -5.91 -12.36
N VAL A 24 1.73 -4.69 -11.99
CA VAL A 24 0.40 -4.31 -11.53
C VAL A 24 -0.60 -4.35 -12.69
N ARG A 25 -1.79 -4.90 -12.43
CA ARG A 25 -2.97 -4.87 -13.29
C ARG A 25 -4.01 -3.93 -12.71
N GLU A 26 -4.99 -3.53 -13.53
CA GLU A 26 -6.09 -2.67 -13.06
C GLU A 26 -6.83 -3.28 -11.86
N ASP A 27 -7.10 -4.59 -11.92
CA ASP A 27 -7.77 -5.35 -10.85
C ASP A 27 -7.01 -5.30 -9.51
N ASP A 28 -5.67 -5.23 -9.53
CA ASP A 28 -4.86 -5.12 -8.30
C ASP A 28 -5.08 -3.76 -7.57
N THR A 29 -5.70 -2.78 -8.23
CA THR A 29 -5.96 -1.44 -7.65
C THR A 29 -7.44 -1.14 -7.48
N ALA A 30 -8.33 -2.02 -7.95
CA ALA A 30 -9.77 -1.74 -8.00
C ALA A 30 -10.37 -1.57 -6.58
N GLY A 31 -9.91 -2.36 -5.60
CA GLY A 31 -10.29 -2.20 -4.19
C GLY A 31 -9.89 -0.84 -3.63
N LEU A 32 -8.63 -0.43 -3.82
CA LEU A 32 -8.12 0.87 -3.37
C LEU A 32 -8.84 2.05 -4.05
N LYS A 33 -9.09 1.96 -5.35
CA LYS A 33 -9.82 3.01 -6.09
C LYS A 33 -11.25 3.17 -5.57
N ALA A 34 -11.94 2.06 -5.31
CA ALA A 34 -13.26 2.10 -4.70
C ALA A 34 -13.21 2.70 -3.28
N PHE A 35 -12.23 2.29 -2.47
CA PHE A 35 -12.04 2.79 -1.12
C PHE A 35 -11.76 4.30 -1.08
N LEU A 36 -10.88 4.80 -1.96
CA LEU A 36 -10.56 6.23 -2.05
C LEU A 36 -11.73 7.09 -2.54
N ASN A 37 -12.69 6.52 -3.27
CA ASN A 37 -13.91 7.24 -3.65
C ASN A 37 -14.82 7.48 -2.42
N GLU A 38 -14.88 6.52 -1.50
CA GLU A 38 -15.66 6.63 -0.26
C GLU A 38 -14.91 7.41 0.83
N TYR A 39 -13.58 7.26 0.88
CA TYR A 39 -12.69 7.83 1.90
C TYR A 39 -11.52 8.59 1.25
N PRO A 40 -11.76 9.74 0.63
CA PRO A 40 -10.74 10.49 -0.12
C PRO A 40 -9.58 11.01 0.75
N GLN A 41 -9.75 11.06 2.07
CA GLN A 41 -8.73 11.43 3.04
C GLN A 41 -7.76 10.28 3.39
N ALA A 42 -8.08 9.05 3.00
CA ALA A 42 -7.21 7.90 3.25
C ALA A 42 -5.98 7.95 2.33
N THR A 43 -4.87 7.39 2.79
CA THR A 43 -3.71 7.13 1.94
C THR A 43 -3.72 5.67 1.50
N ALA A 44 -3.64 5.42 0.19
CA ALA A 44 -3.67 4.07 -0.35
C ALA A 44 -2.26 3.58 -0.69
N PHE A 45 -1.99 2.31 -0.37
CA PHE A 45 -0.74 1.62 -0.70
C PHE A 45 -1.06 0.30 -1.41
N LEU A 46 -0.38 0.03 -2.53
CA LEU A 46 -0.28 -1.31 -3.10
C LEU A 46 1.12 -1.84 -2.81
N LEU A 47 1.21 -2.86 -1.96
CA LEU A 47 2.45 -3.61 -1.76
C LEU A 47 2.53 -4.69 -2.83
N TYR A 48 3.51 -4.58 -3.73
CA TYR A 48 3.56 -5.44 -4.92
C TYR A 48 4.92 -6.11 -5.12
N GLY A 49 4.97 -7.11 -6.00
CA GLY A 49 6.17 -7.92 -6.24
C GLY A 49 7.15 -7.32 -7.25
N GLY A 50 6.92 -6.10 -7.74
CA GLY A 50 7.82 -5.44 -8.68
C GLY A 50 8.93 -4.67 -7.99
N PRO A 51 9.89 -4.12 -8.76
CA PRO A 51 11.11 -3.55 -8.22
C PRO A 51 11.03 -2.05 -7.91
N ASP A 52 10.02 -1.34 -8.41
CA ASP A 52 10.01 0.12 -8.45
C ASP A 52 9.06 0.72 -7.42
N ARG A 53 9.49 1.78 -6.75
CA ARG A 53 8.57 2.61 -5.96
C ARG A 53 8.06 3.74 -6.82
N TYR A 54 6.75 3.89 -6.91
CA TYR A 54 6.13 4.99 -7.64
C TYR A 54 4.77 5.37 -7.05
N TYR A 55 4.23 6.49 -7.50
CA TYR A 55 2.94 7.02 -7.06
C TYR A 55 2.11 7.38 -8.29
N GLU A 56 0.91 6.81 -8.38
CA GLU A 56 -0.02 6.98 -9.50
C GLU A 56 -1.44 6.79 -8.98
N ASP A 57 -2.43 7.49 -9.55
CA ASP A 57 -3.85 7.35 -9.18
C ASP A 57 -4.15 7.47 -7.67
N LYS A 58 -3.36 8.29 -6.95
CA LYS A 58 -3.42 8.44 -5.47
C LYS A 58 -3.05 7.19 -4.67
N ILE A 59 -2.37 6.23 -5.31
CA ILE A 59 -1.89 4.99 -4.72
C ILE A 59 -0.36 4.99 -4.72
N TYR A 60 0.23 4.67 -3.57
CA TYR A 60 1.65 4.41 -3.46
C TYR A 60 1.94 2.95 -3.80
N PHE A 61 2.65 2.74 -4.90
CA PHE A 61 3.13 1.42 -5.31
C PHE A 61 4.49 1.19 -4.67
N THR A 62 4.56 0.18 -3.81
CA THR A 62 5.74 -0.11 -3.01
C THR A 62 6.15 -1.56 -3.18
N PRO A 63 7.39 -1.85 -3.57
CA PRO A 63 7.92 -3.21 -3.54
C PRO A 63 7.76 -3.81 -2.15
N VAL A 64 7.11 -4.97 -2.05
CA VAL A 64 6.83 -5.63 -0.76
C VAL A 64 8.13 -5.94 -0.01
N THR A 65 9.20 -6.22 -0.76
CA THR A 65 10.54 -6.44 -0.20
C THR A 65 11.11 -5.20 0.49
N ASP A 66 10.86 -4.03 -0.08
CA ASP A 66 11.35 -2.77 0.48
C ASP A 66 10.53 -2.36 1.69
N PHE A 67 9.21 -2.54 1.65
CA PHE A 67 8.34 -2.34 2.81
C PHE A 67 8.83 -3.13 4.04
N PHE A 68 9.11 -4.43 3.88
CA PHE A 68 9.58 -5.24 5.00
C PHE A 68 11.02 -4.90 5.43
N ARG A 69 11.89 -4.52 4.50
CA ARG A 69 13.24 -4.02 4.82
C ARG A 69 13.16 -2.78 5.71
N ASP A 70 12.39 -1.77 5.28
CA ASP A 70 12.20 -0.51 5.98
C ASP A 70 11.56 -0.75 7.36
N ALA A 71 10.56 -1.63 7.44
CA ALA A 71 9.93 -2.00 8.70
C ALA A 71 10.93 -2.67 9.66
N ILE A 72 11.75 -3.61 9.17
CA ILE A 72 12.77 -4.27 9.98
C ILE A 72 13.77 -3.25 10.53
N GLU A 73 14.23 -2.33 9.70
CA GLU A 73 15.15 -1.26 10.11
C GLU A 73 14.53 -0.36 11.18
N LEU A 74 13.28 0.09 10.95
CA LEU A 74 12.56 0.98 11.86
C LEU A 74 12.33 0.36 13.24
N PHE A 75 11.91 -0.91 13.29
CA PHE A 75 11.47 -1.55 14.53
C PHE A 75 12.57 -2.28 15.27
N PHE A 76 13.57 -2.84 14.57
CA PHE A 76 14.52 -3.78 15.18
C PHE A 76 15.99 -3.35 15.08
N ARG A 77 16.31 -2.29 14.33
CA ARG A 77 17.73 -1.88 14.12
C ARG A 77 18.03 -0.46 14.59
N GLN A 78 17.26 0.08 15.52
CA GLN A 78 17.67 1.29 16.23
C GLN A 78 18.79 0.94 17.21
N SER A 79 20.04 1.12 16.78
CA SER A 79 21.27 0.99 17.56
C SER A 79 22.29 2.01 17.07
#